data_AF-A0A4R5DL65-F1
#
_entry.id   AF-A0A4R5DL65-F1
#
_cell.length_a   1.000
_cell.length_b   1.000
_cell.length_c   1.000
_cell.angle_alpha   90.00
_cell.angle_beta   90.00
_cell.angle_gamma   90.00
#
_symmetry.space_group_name_H-M   'P 1'
#
loop_
_entity.id
_entity.type
_entity.pdbx_description
1 polymer ?
#
loop_
_entity_poly.entity_id
_entity_poly.type
_entity_poly.pdbx_seq_one_letter_code
_entity_poly.pdbx_strand_id
1 'polypeptide(L)'
;MKKICILMILMVGCNTKSCNMDNLAGTLGTFQPWGFAASEDQMNKAIANLYAQNPKYVIPEKWKYLDNWEESGYGFLQGKIFYFGQIPEEMYYVSYSSDHIDDMKVMAISVRAVTDGNDSMRWFKNDEIQESEQKRINNRFYEEIIKKLEKLLGVPAQKFNP
;
A
#
# COMPACT_ATOMS: atom_id res chain seq x y z
N MET A 1 27.64 -55.78 48.25
CA MET A 1 26.31 -55.17 48.03
C MET A 1 26.47 -53.88 47.23
N LYS A 2 25.82 -53.84 46.07
CA LYS A 2 25.42 -52.70 45.22
C LYS A 2 26.36 -51.48 45.15
N LYS A 3 27.03 -51.31 43.99
CA LYS A 3 27.34 -49.98 43.45
C LYS A 3 26.51 -49.79 42.18
N ILE A 4 25.60 -48.82 42.26
CA ILE A 4 24.65 -48.43 41.21
C ILE A 4 25.41 -47.59 40.19
N CYS A 5 25.46 -48.02 38.93
CA CYS A 5 25.88 -47.19 37.81
C CYS A 5 24.66 -46.33 37.39
N ILE A 6 24.74 -45.02 37.63
CA ILE A 6 23.75 -44.05 37.16
C ILE A 6 24.06 -43.78 35.69
N LEU A 7 23.17 -44.26 34.82
CA LEU A 7 23.13 -43.94 33.40
C LEU A 7 22.50 -42.54 33.25
N MET A 8 23.32 -41.51 33.01
CA MET A 8 22.80 -40.19 32.62
C MET A 8 22.38 -40.23 31.15
N ILE A 9 21.07 -40.28 30.92
CA ILE A 9 20.45 -40.04 29.62
C ILE A 9 20.56 -38.54 29.33
N LEU A 10 21.48 -38.17 28.43
CA LEU A 10 21.54 -36.85 27.83
C LEU A 10 20.30 -36.67 26.93
N MET A 11 19.26 -36.02 27.47
CA MET A 11 18.21 -35.43 26.66
C MET A 11 18.82 -34.25 25.89
N VAL A 12 19.25 -34.52 24.66
CA VAL A 12 19.51 -33.51 23.64
C VAL A 12 18.15 -32.93 23.26
N GLY A 13 17.72 -31.93 24.02
CA GLY A 13 16.52 -31.15 23.73
C GLY A 13 16.71 -30.41 22.42
N CYS A 14 15.80 -30.68 21.48
CA CYS A 14 15.52 -29.87 20.30
C CYS A 14 15.60 -28.38 20.63
N ASN A 15 16.58 -27.69 20.04
CA ASN A 15 16.41 -26.30 19.65
C ASN A 15 16.52 -26.26 18.13
N THR A 16 15.48 -26.77 17.46
CA THR A 16 15.16 -26.33 16.11
C THR A 16 14.82 -24.85 16.22
N LYS A 17 15.84 -23.99 16.18
CA LYS A 17 15.66 -22.67 15.59
C LYS A 17 15.38 -22.92 14.12
N SER A 18 14.12 -23.23 13.83
CA SER A 18 13.52 -22.93 12.55
C SER A 18 13.75 -21.43 12.39
N CYS A 19 14.82 -21.08 11.68
CA CYS A 19 14.85 -19.83 10.97
C CYS A 19 13.72 -19.97 9.95
N ASN A 20 12.50 -19.62 10.37
CA ASN A 20 11.45 -19.26 9.44
C ASN A 20 12.00 -18.05 8.69
N MET A 21 12.67 -18.31 7.57
CA MET A 21 12.79 -17.38 6.48
C MET A 21 11.39 -17.23 5.87
N ASP A 22 10.45 -16.71 6.67
CA ASP A 22 9.20 -16.17 6.17
C ASP A 22 9.47 -14.72 5.71
N ASN A 23 10.53 -14.52 4.92
CA ASN A 23 10.48 -13.54 3.83
C ASN A 23 9.63 -14.17 2.72
N LEU A 24 8.42 -14.60 3.06
CA LEU A 24 7.35 -14.67 2.09
C LEU A 24 7.18 -13.22 1.66
N ALA A 25 7.65 -12.93 0.45
CA ALA A 25 7.47 -11.66 -0.23
C ALA A 25 5.95 -11.40 -0.31
N GLY A 26 5.40 -10.84 0.76
CA GLY A 26 4.00 -10.50 0.86
C GLY A 26 3.75 -9.44 -0.19
N THR A 27 2.85 -9.72 -1.12
CA THR A 27 2.32 -8.70 -2.02
C THR A 27 1.82 -7.54 -1.17
N LEU A 28 2.02 -6.30 -1.63
CA LEU A 28 1.36 -5.18 -0.96
C LEU A 28 -0.15 -5.41 -1.12
N GLY A 29 -0.87 -5.52 -0.01
CA GLY A 29 -2.32 -5.62 -0.01
C GLY A 29 -2.94 -4.48 -0.82
N THR A 30 -4.15 -4.70 -1.34
CA THR A 30 -4.78 -3.74 -2.25
C THR A 30 -6.09 -3.28 -1.65
N PHE A 31 -6.19 -1.98 -1.37
CA PHE A 31 -7.48 -1.32 -1.14
C PHE A 31 -8.26 -1.25 -2.46
N GLN A 32 -9.54 -0.88 -2.41
CA GLN A 32 -10.42 -0.92 -3.57
C GLN A 32 -9.77 -0.28 -4.82
N PRO A 33 -9.44 -1.07 -5.86
CA PRO A 33 -8.88 -0.52 -7.07
C PRO A 33 -9.95 0.11 -7.95
N TRP A 34 -9.55 1.11 -8.72
CA TRP A 34 -10.40 1.86 -9.66
C TRP A 34 -9.75 1.88 -11.04
N GLY A 35 -10.46 1.37 -12.04
CA GLY A 35 -10.03 1.34 -13.43
C GLY A 35 -10.45 2.59 -14.18
N PHE A 36 -9.55 3.13 -15.01
CA PHE A 36 -9.82 4.20 -15.93
C PHE A 36 -9.54 3.76 -17.36
N ALA A 37 -10.45 4.11 -18.27
CA ALA A 37 -10.26 4.01 -19.72
C ALA A 37 -9.25 5.05 -20.23
N ALA A 38 -7.99 4.91 -19.82
CA ALA A 38 -6.92 5.86 -20.10
C ALA A 38 -5.61 5.11 -20.37
N SER A 39 -4.67 5.76 -21.05
CA SER A 39 -3.29 5.30 -21.14
C SER A 39 -2.49 5.67 -19.89
N GLU A 40 -1.34 5.03 -19.71
CA GLU A 40 -0.38 5.37 -18.67
C GLU A 40 0.05 6.84 -18.75
N ASP A 41 0.33 7.35 -19.95
CA ASP A 41 0.68 8.77 -20.17
C ASP A 41 -0.43 9.73 -19.75
N GLN A 42 -1.69 9.38 -20.03
CA GLN A 42 -2.84 10.19 -19.60
C GLN A 42 -2.96 10.18 -18.07
N MET A 43 -2.79 9.02 -17.44
CA MET A 43 -2.81 8.88 -15.98
C MET A 43 -1.67 9.69 -15.33
N ASN A 44 -0.45 9.57 -15.85
CA ASN A 44 0.73 10.33 -15.40
C ASN A 44 0.49 11.83 -15.47
N LYS A 45 -0.03 12.33 -16.60
CA LYS A 45 -0.38 13.75 -16.78
C LYS A 45 -1.49 14.19 -15.84
N ALA A 46 -2.52 13.36 -15.64
CA ALA A 46 -3.63 13.67 -14.74
C ALA A 46 -3.15 13.77 -13.28
N ILE A 47 -2.30 12.85 -12.82
CA ILE A 47 -1.72 12.90 -11.47
C ILE A 47 -0.81 14.12 -11.30
N ALA A 48 0.04 14.44 -12.27
CA ALA A 48 0.86 15.64 -12.24
C ALA A 48 0.01 16.92 -12.14
N ASN A 49 -1.06 17.01 -12.94
CA ASN A 49 -2.01 18.11 -12.89
C ASN A 49 -2.76 18.17 -11.55
N LEU A 50 -3.10 17.02 -10.97
CA LEU A 50 -3.77 16.93 -9.68
C LEU A 50 -2.91 17.55 -8.58
N TYR A 51 -1.61 17.21 -8.52
CA TYR A 51 -0.67 17.83 -7.58
C TYR A 51 -0.49 19.32 -7.84
N ALA A 52 -0.35 19.74 -9.09
CA ALA A 52 -0.18 21.15 -9.45
C ALA A 52 -1.39 22.00 -9.02
N GLN A 53 -2.61 21.48 -9.17
CA GLN A 53 -3.84 22.15 -8.77
C GLN A 53 -4.15 22.01 -7.27
N ASN A 54 -3.58 21.02 -6.60
CA ASN A 54 -3.86 20.69 -5.20
C ASN A 54 -2.56 20.37 -4.46
N PRO A 55 -1.70 21.37 -4.21
CA PRO A 55 -0.40 21.16 -3.54
C PRO A 55 -0.56 20.61 -2.12
N LYS A 56 -1.75 20.71 -1.52
CA LYS A 56 -2.11 20.07 -0.24
C LYS A 56 -1.93 18.54 -0.23
N TYR A 57 -1.88 17.89 -1.40
CA TYR A 57 -1.65 16.45 -1.51
C TYR A 57 -0.17 16.07 -1.57
N VAL A 58 0.74 17.04 -1.66
CA VAL A 58 2.18 16.79 -1.67
C VAL A 58 2.63 16.50 -0.24
N ILE A 59 3.45 15.46 -0.08
CA ILE A 59 4.06 15.11 1.20
C ILE A 59 4.90 16.27 1.75
N PRO A 60 4.66 16.74 2.99
CA PRO A 60 5.44 17.82 3.57
C PRO A 60 6.85 17.34 3.95
N GLU A 61 7.80 18.28 4.05
CA GLU A 61 9.21 17.99 4.34
C GLU A 61 9.40 17.13 5.60
N LYS A 62 8.61 17.41 6.65
CA LYS A 62 8.63 16.63 7.90
C LYS A 62 8.40 15.13 7.71
N TRP A 63 7.75 14.71 6.63
CA TRP A 63 7.43 13.32 6.31
C TRP A 63 8.20 12.78 5.11
N LYS A 64 9.05 13.57 4.45
CA LYS A 64 9.66 13.20 3.18
C LYS A 64 10.52 11.92 3.25
N TYR A 65 11.07 11.62 4.42
CA TYR A 65 11.84 10.39 4.67
C TYR A 65 10.99 9.10 4.57
N LEU A 66 9.66 9.18 4.62
CA LEU A 66 8.75 8.04 4.42
C LEU A 66 8.53 7.71 2.93
N ASP A 67 9.02 8.57 2.03
CA ASP A 67 9.03 8.38 0.57
C ASP A 67 10.28 7.61 0.14
N ASN A 68 10.55 6.48 0.80
CA ASN A 68 11.73 5.63 0.58
C ASN A 68 11.37 4.30 -0.10
N TRP A 69 10.25 4.25 -0.81
CA TRP A 69 9.71 3.04 -1.44
C TRP A 69 10.60 2.48 -2.55
N GLU A 70 11.31 3.37 -3.26
CA GLU A 70 12.29 2.97 -4.28
C GLU A 70 13.43 2.18 -3.64
N GLU A 71 14.00 2.70 -2.55
CA GLU A 71 15.09 2.07 -1.77
C GLU A 71 14.62 0.79 -1.06
N SER A 72 13.35 0.74 -0.67
CA SER A 72 12.73 -0.40 0.03
C SER A 72 12.39 -1.58 -0.91
N GLY A 73 12.78 -1.52 -2.18
CA GLY A 73 12.57 -2.60 -3.16
C GLY A 73 11.20 -2.59 -3.84
N TYR A 74 10.38 -1.55 -3.62
CA TYR A 74 9.06 -1.38 -4.23
C TYR A 74 9.04 -0.34 -5.37
N GLY A 75 10.20 0.15 -5.80
CA GLY A 75 10.33 1.12 -6.89
C GLY A 75 9.69 0.67 -8.22
N PHE A 76 9.59 -0.64 -8.46
CA PHE A 76 8.92 -1.21 -9.65
C PHE A 76 7.43 -0.86 -9.74
N LEU A 77 6.78 -0.49 -8.62
CA LEU A 77 5.38 -0.07 -8.60
C LEU A 77 5.19 1.40 -9.04
N GLN A 78 6.28 2.15 -9.20
CA GLN A 78 6.29 3.58 -9.54
C GLN A 78 5.27 4.38 -8.72
N GLY A 79 5.20 4.08 -7.42
CA GLY A 79 4.15 4.61 -6.57
C GLY A 79 4.17 6.13 -6.43
N LYS A 80 3.07 6.65 -5.92
CA LYS A 80 2.82 8.06 -5.66
C LYS A 80 2.26 8.17 -4.24
N ILE A 81 2.67 9.20 -3.51
CA ILE A 81 2.15 9.45 -2.16
C ILE A 81 1.14 10.59 -2.20
N PHE A 82 -0.07 10.35 -1.71
CA PHE A 82 -1.06 11.40 -1.46
C PHE A 82 -1.09 11.71 0.03
N TYR A 83 -0.76 12.94 0.39
CA TYR A 83 -0.84 13.46 1.75
C TYR A 83 -2.21 14.06 2.04
N PHE A 84 -2.73 13.81 3.24
CA PHE A 84 -3.95 14.40 3.73
C PHE A 84 -3.71 15.01 5.10
N GLY A 85 -3.47 16.33 5.16
CA GLY A 85 -3.22 17.03 6.42
C GLY A 85 -4.44 17.27 7.32
N GLN A 86 -5.65 16.92 6.86
CA GLN A 86 -6.87 17.03 7.67
C GLN A 86 -7.07 15.79 8.52
N ILE A 87 -7.63 15.93 9.72
CA ILE A 87 -7.83 14.81 10.66
C ILE A 87 -8.68 13.68 10.02
N PRO A 88 -8.23 12.42 10.10
CA PRO A 88 -6.90 12.00 10.55
C PRO A 88 -5.80 12.41 9.54
N GLU A 89 -4.69 12.98 10.02
CA GLU A 89 -3.53 13.27 9.17
C GLU A 89 -2.99 11.94 8.64
N GLU A 90 -2.88 11.79 7.33
CA GLU A 90 -2.56 10.50 6.71
C GLU A 90 -1.76 10.66 5.41
N MET A 91 -1.03 9.61 5.03
CA MET A 91 -0.40 9.47 3.73
C MET A 91 -0.76 8.13 3.11
N TYR A 92 -1.14 8.15 1.83
CA TYR A 92 -1.50 6.95 1.08
C TYR A 92 -0.44 6.69 0.02
N TYR A 93 0.21 5.53 0.10
CA TYR A 93 1.06 5.01 -0.96
C TYR A 93 0.18 4.35 -2.01
N VAL A 94 0.18 4.92 -3.21
CA VAL A 94 -0.71 4.57 -4.32
C VAL A 94 0.12 4.10 -5.50
N SER A 95 -0.34 3.07 -6.19
CA SER A 95 0.27 2.64 -7.46
C SER A 95 -0.82 2.46 -8.51
N TYR A 96 -0.43 2.51 -9.77
CA TYR A 96 -1.31 2.14 -10.87
C TYR A 96 -0.59 1.24 -11.86
N SER A 97 -1.34 0.33 -12.46
CA SER A 97 -0.85 -0.62 -13.45
C SER A 97 -1.87 -0.76 -14.58
N SER A 98 -1.39 -1.17 -15.75
CA SER A 98 -2.28 -1.57 -16.84
C SER A 98 -2.97 -2.87 -16.44
N ASP A 99 -4.28 -2.94 -16.68
CA ASP A 99 -5.12 -4.11 -16.43
C ASP A 99 -6.25 -4.20 -17.47
N HIS A 100 -7.18 -5.17 -17.31
CA HIS A 100 -8.34 -5.34 -18.19
C HIS A 100 -9.65 -5.43 -17.38
N ILE A 101 -10.69 -4.72 -17.82
CA ILE A 101 -12.08 -4.89 -17.36
C ILE A 101 -12.92 -5.24 -18.58
N ASP A 102 -13.57 -6.41 -18.59
CA ASP A 102 -14.46 -6.86 -19.66
C ASP A 102 -13.84 -6.62 -21.07
N ASP A 103 -12.62 -7.13 -21.27
CA ASP A 103 -11.77 -7.00 -22.47
C ASP A 103 -11.26 -5.58 -22.81
N MET A 104 -11.63 -4.57 -22.01
CA MET A 104 -11.12 -3.20 -22.15
C MET A 104 -9.84 -3.01 -21.33
N LYS A 105 -8.75 -2.61 -22.00
CA LYS A 105 -7.52 -2.19 -21.31
C LYS A 105 -7.79 -0.92 -20.49
N VAL A 106 -7.48 -0.98 -19.20
CA VAL A 106 -7.65 0.12 -18.24
C VAL A 106 -6.36 0.38 -17.47
N MET A 107 -6.23 1.56 -16.89
CA MET A 107 -5.27 1.84 -15.83
C MET A 107 -5.96 1.70 -14.49
N ALA A 108 -5.58 0.68 -13.72
CA ALA A 108 -6.11 0.41 -12.39
C ALA A 108 -5.25 1.11 -11.34
N ILE A 109 -5.83 2.06 -10.58
CA ILE A 109 -5.18 2.77 -9.48
C ILE A 109 -5.71 2.27 -8.13
N SER A 110 -4.81 2.08 -7.15
CA SER A 110 -5.17 1.63 -5.81
C SER A 110 -4.21 2.12 -4.74
N VAL A 111 -4.74 2.29 -3.52
CA VAL A 111 -3.92 2.41 -2.32
C VAL A 111 -3.32 1.04 -2.00
N ARG A 112 -2.02 1.02 -1.72
CA ARG A 112 -1.24 -0.17 -1.36
C ARG A 112 -0.89 -0.21 0.12
N ALA A 113 -0.67 0.97 0.70
CA ALA A 113 -0.45 1.13 2.13
C ALA A 113 -0.85 2.53 2.59
N VAL A 114 -1.18 2.65 3.87
CA VAL A 114 -1.48 3.92 4.53
C VAL A 114 -0.60 4.10 5.76
N THR A 115 -0.30 5.34 6.11
CA THR A 115 0.34 5.68 7.39
C THR A 115 -0.34 6.92 7.94
N ASP A 116 -0.47 6.99 9.26
CA ASP A 116 -1.11 8.09 9.99
C ASP A 116 -0.12 9.21 10.35
N GLY A 117 1.14 9.11 9.88
CA GLY A 117 2.18 10.10 10.20
C GLY A 117 2.41 10.24 11.70
N ASN A 118 2.04 9.27 12.53
CA ASN A 118 2.30 9.30 13.98
C ASN A 118 3.52 8.45 14.32
N ASP A 119 3.85 8.38 15.62
CA ASP A 119 5.10 7.82 16.18
C ASP A 119 5.46 6.39 15.77
N SER A 120 4.51 5.60 15.25
CA SER A 120 4.84 4.26 14.73
C SER A 120 5.57 4.31 13.39
N MET A 121 5.44 5.42 12.63
CA MET A 121 6.09 5.69 11.33
C MET A 121 6.01 4.51 10.35
N ARG A 122 4.98 3.67 10.52
CA ARG A 122 4.81 2.40 9.84
C ARG A 122 3.72 2.56 8.78
N TRP A 123 3.96 1.90 7.65
CA TRP A 123 2.97 1.70 6.61
C TRP A 123 2.14 0.46 6.92
N PHE A 124 0.82 0.63 6.95
CA PHE A 124 -0.16 -0.44 7.16
C PHE A 124 -0.75 -0.87 5.81
N LYS A 125 -0.70 -2.17 5.54
CA LYS A 125 -1.38 -2.80 4.40
C LYS A 125 -2.86 -2.98 4.69
N ASN A 126 -3.63 -3.27 3.65
CA ASN A 126 -5.09 -3.46 3.77
C ASN A 126 -5.47 -4.53 4.81
N ASP A 127 -4.80 -5.67 4.82
CA ASP A 127 -5.05 -6.83 5.70
C ASP A 127 -4.67 -6.57 7.17
N GLU A 128 -3.94 -5.49 7.44
CA GLU A 128 -3.55 -5.05 8.79
C GLU A 128 -4.56 -4.05 9.39
N ILE A 129 -5.57 -3.64 8.62
CA ILE A 129 -6.53 -2.60 9.00
C ILE A 129 -7.93 -3.22 9.15
N GLN A 130 -8.67 -2.79 10.17
CA GLN A 130 -10.03 -3.25 10.39
C GLN A 130 -10.97 -2.82 9.26
N GLU A 131 -11.97 -3.65 8.93
CA GLU A 131 -12.86 -3.44 7.78
C GLU A 131 -13.57 -2.07 7.77
N SER A 132 -14.00 -1.57 8.94
CA SER A 132 -14.60 -0.25 9.09
C SER A 132 -13.66 0.87 8.65
N GLU A 133 -12.39 0.74 8.99
CA GLU A 133 -11.35 1.71 8.67
C GLU A 133 -10.91 1.59 7.21
N GLN A 134 -10.86 0.37 6.67
CA GLN A 134 -10.68 0.17 5.23
C GLN A 134 -11.77 0.87 4.42
N LYS A 135 -13.05 0.78 4.85
CA LYS A 135 -14.17 1.49 4.22
C LYS A 135 -13.98 3.01 4.28
N ARG A 136 -13.55 3.56 5.41
CA ARG A 136 -13.25 5.00 5.53
C ARG A 136 -12.14 5.44 4.56
N ILE A 137 -11.05 4.69 4.49
CA ILE A 137 -9.91 4.96 3.59
C ILE A 137 -10.37 4.90 2.13
N ASN A 138 -11.10 3.85 1.74
CA ASN A 138 -11.65 3.70 0.38
C ASN A 138 -12.54 4.89 0.00
N ASN A 139 -13.44 5.30 0.92
CA ASN A 139 -14.32 6.43 0.69
C ASN A 139 -13.54 7.74 0.56
N ARG A 140 -12.58 8.01 1.45
CA ARG A 140 -11.74 9.20 1.38
C ARG A 140 -10.95 9.25 0.07
N PHE A 141 -10.33 8.13 -0.30
CA PHE A 141 -9.58 8.04 -1.55
C PHE A 141 -10.46 8.28 -2.77
N TYR A 142 -11.68 7.71 -2.78
CA TYR A 142 -12.63 7.93 -3.87
C TYR A 142 -13.04 9.41 -3.98
N GLU A 143 -13.48 10.01 -2.88
CA GLU A 143 -13.96 11.39 -2.84
C GLU A 143 -12.86 12.41 -3.13
N GLU A 144 -11.67 12.22 -2.56
CA GLU A 144 -10.59 13.20 -2.67
C GLU A 144 -9.74 13.02 -3.92
N ILE A 145 -9.54 11.79 -4.40
CA ILE A 145 -8.59 11.51 -5.50
C ILE A 145 -9.32 11.03 -6.75
N ILE A 146 -10.09 9.94 -6.66
CA ILE A 146 -10.71 9.30 -7.83
C ILE A 146 -11.63 10.26 -8.57
N LYS A 147 -12.56 10.94 -7.87
CA LYS A 147 -13.45 11.93 -8.49
C LYS A 147 -12.73 13.09 -9.16
N LYS A 148 -11.54 13.46 -8.69
CA LYS A 148 -10.73 14.52 -9.32
C LYS A 148 -10.03 13.99 -10.57
N LEU A 149 -9.55 12.74 -10.54
CA LEU A 149 -9.00 12.07 -11.72
C LEU A 149 -10.06 11.86 -12.80
N GLU A 150 -11.30 11.52 -12.46
CA GLU A 150 -12.41 11.44 -13.42
C GLU A 150 -12.58 12.74 -14.21
N LYS A 151 -12.54 13.88 -13.51
CA LYS A 151 -12.65 15.21 -14.14
C LYS A 151 -11.44 15.54 -15.02
N LEU A 152 -10.23 15.20 -14.56
CA LEU A 152 -8.99 15.48 -15.29
C LEU A 152 -8.82 14.59 -16.53
N LEU A 153 -9.31 13.35 -16.47
CA LEU A 153 -9.24 12.40 -17.57
C LEU A 153 -10.46 12.48 -18.51
N GLY A 154 -11.57 13.05 -18.04
CA GLY A 154 -12.82 13.13 -18.80
C GLY A 154 -13.52 11.77 -18.99
N VAL A 155 -13.18 10.78 -18.16
CA VAL A 155 -13.77 9.43 -18.18
C VAL A 155 -14.12 9.00 -16.76
N PRO A 156 -15.22 8.26 -16.56
CA PRO A 156 -15.61 7.77 -15.24
C PRO A 156 -14.67 6.67 -14.75
N ALA A 157 -14.51 6.57 -13.44
CA ALA A 157 -13.81 5.45 -12.82
C ALA A 157 -14.75 4.25 -12.71
N GLN A 158 -14.22 3.06 -12.96
CA GLN A 158 -14.94 1.81 -12.79
C GLN A 158 -14.36 1.05 -11.61
N LYS A 159 -15.24 0.48 -10.78
CA LYS A 159 -14.80 -0.36 -9.67
C LYS A 159 -14.10 -1.59 -10.23
N PHE A 160 -12.84 -1.79 -9.87
CA PHE A 160 -12.08 -2.96 -10.30
C PHE A 160 -12.12 -4.03 -9.22
N ASN A 161 -12.44 -5.26 -9.59
CA ASN A 161 -12.35 -6.42 -8.70
C ASN A 161 -11.34 -7.37 -9.35
N PRO A 162 -10.05 -7.30 -8.98
CA PRO A 162 -9.02 -8.20 -9.50
C PRO A 162 -9.29 -9.66 -9.15
#